data_AF-A0A2V7HXY8-F1
#
_entry.id   AF-A0A2V7HXY8-F1
#
_cell.length_a   1.000
_cell.length_b   1.000
_cell.length_c   1.000
_cell.angle_alpha   90.00
_cell.angle_beta   90.00
_cell.angle_gamma   90.00
#
_symmetry.space_group_name_H-M   'P 1'
#
loop_
_entity.id
_entity.type
_entity.pdbx_description
1 polymer ?
#
loop_
_entity_poly.entity_id
_entity_poly.type
_entity_poly.pdbx_seq_one_letter_code
_entity_poly.pdbx_strand_id
1 'polypeptide(L)'
;MGYTRLHSVMSVSARLVLLATVLLAGCASVVPVDTAVRRPAPAPLIRFGADTFAFPNESRTKNHDKPDLYANYCFVMARAVTQFHRFARFEPAAPRLSPRAYTRRVEQVTAHPPWDDPLPDDRRVVIPGYASLHEFSADQEAAVKAGLPSRFWTLVHWTNWRVVFPFPGWHQERVAS
;
A
#
# COMPACT_ATOMS: atom_id res chain seq x y z
N MET A 1 -7.92 58.77 -32.90
CA MET A 1 -8.11 58.07 -31.61
C MET A 1 -8.71 56.68 -31.90
N GLY A 2 -7.91 55.64 -32.18
CA GLY A 2 -8.47 54.38 -32.71
C GLY A 2 -7.52 53.17 -32.82
N TYR A 3 -6.40 53.14 -32.12
CA TYR A 3 -5.39 52.06 -32.28
C TYR A 3 -5.32 51.06 -31.10
N THR A 4 -5.98 51.34 -29.98
CA THR A 4 -5.79 50.55 -28.74
C THR A 4 -6.78 49.37 -28.58
N ARG A 5 -7.87 49.30 -29.37
CA ARG A 5 -8.87 48.22 -29.24
C ARG A 5 -8.55 46.94 -30.01
N LEU A 6 -7.77 46.99 -31.10
CA LEU A 6 -7.51 45.78 -31.91
C LEU A 6 -6.47 44.82 -31.29
N HIS A 7 -5.44 45.34 -30.62
CA HIS A 7 -4.38 44.51 -30.05
C HIS A 7 -4.84 43.66 -28.85
N SER A 8 -5.81 44.14 -28.08
CA SER A 8 -6.34 43.42 -26.91
C SER A 8 -7.19 42.20 -27.32
N VAL A 9 -7.99 42.34 -28.38
CA VAL A 9 -8.86 41.25 -28.87
C VAL A 9 -8.05 40.12 -29.51
N MET A 10 -6.99 40.43 -30.27
CA MET A 10 -6.10 39.40 -30.85
C MET A 10 -5.35 38.59 -29.79
N SER A 11 -4.96 39.20 -28.67
CA SER A 11 -4.29 38.51 -27.54
C SER A 11 -5.23 37.54 -26.81
N VAL A 12 -6.49 37.91 -26.62
CA VAL A 12 -7.49 37.07 -25.96
C VAL A 12 -7.88 35.89 -26.85
N SER A 13 -8.06 36.11 -28.15
CA SER A 13 -8.36 35.04 -29.12
C SER A 13 -7.21 34.05 -29.25
N ALA A 14 -5.95 34.51 -29.27
CA ALA A 14 -4.79 33.62 -29.32
C ALA A 14 -4.66 32.75 -28.04
N ARG A 15 -4.96 33.32 -26.86
CA ARG A 15 -4.95 32.58 -25.59
C ARG A 15 -6.10 31.56 -25.49
N LEU A 16 -7.28 31.90 -26.01
CA LEU A 16 -8.42 30.98 -26.08
C LEU A 16 -8.17 29.82 -27.05
N VAL A 17 -7.56 30.08 -28.20
CA VAL A 17 -7.16 29.04 -29.17
C VAL A 17 -6.09 28.13 -28.58
N LEU A 18 -5.09 28.69 -27.87
CA LEU A 18 -4.06 27.91 -27.19
C LEU A 18 -4.62 27.06 -26.03
N LEU A 19 -5.59 27.60 -25.28
CA LEU A 19 -6.27 26.84 -24.22
C LEU A 19 -7.13 25.72 -24.80
N ALA A 20 -7.82 25.98 -25.91
CA ALA A 20 -8.63 24.98 -26.61
C ALA A 20 -7.76 23.86 -27.22
N THR A 21 -6.59 24.17 -27.77
CA THR A 21 -5.66 23.13 -28.29
C THR A 21 -5.08 22.27 -27.18
N VAL A 22 -4.75 22.84 -26.01
CA VAL A 22 -4.31 22.07 -24.83
C VAL A 22 -5.44 21.18 -24.29
N LEU A 23 -6.68 21.68 -24.25
CA LEU A 23 -7.84 20.90 -23.78
C LEU A 23 -8.22 19.75 -24.74
N LEU A 24 -8.03 19.94 -26.05
CA LEU A 24 -8.35 18.93 -27.06
C LEU A 24 -7.22 17.91 -27.30
N ALA A 25 -5.98 18.22 -26.93
CA ALA A 25 -4.84 17.30 -27.04
C ALA A 25 -4.78 16.23 -25.91
N GLY A 26 -5.64 16.34 -24.89
CA GLY A 26 -5.69 15.42 -23.74
C GLY A 26 -6.07 13.97 -24.08
N CYS A 27 -6.61 13.70 -25.28
CA CYS A 27 -7.02 12.36 -25.69
C CYS A 27 -5.90 11.54 -26.36
N ALA A 28 -4.77 12.16 -26.74
CA ALA A 28 -3.71 11.46 -27.48
C ALA A 28 -2.65 10.80 -26.58
N SER A 29 -2.74 10.96 -25.26
CA SER A 29 -1.79 10.40 -24.29
C SER A 29 -2.39 9.31 -23.38
N VAL A 30 -3.63 8.88 -23.66
CA VAL A 30 -4.22 7.74 -22.98
C VAL A 30 -3.63 6.47 -23.61
N VAL A 31 -2.58 5.93 -22.97
CA VAL A 31 -2.08 4.60 -23.29
C VAL A 31 -3.27 3.63 -23.19
N PRO A 32 -3.58 2.83 -24.22
CA PRO A 32 -4.59 1.80 -24.13
C PRO A 32 -4.26 0.90 -22.93
N VAL A 33 -5.15 0.85 -21.95
CA VAL A 33 -4.99 0.03 -20.72
C VAL A 33 -4.83 -1.46 -21.05
N ASP A 34 -5.16 -1.86 -22.28
CA ASP A 34 -5.11 -3.25 -22.74
C ASP A 34 -3.71 -3.81 -23.05
N THR A 35 -2.66 -2.99 -23.21
CA THR A 35 -1.33 -3.51 -23.62
C THR A 35 -0.32 -3.72 -22.50
N ALA A 36 -0.69 -3.59 -21.22
CA ALA A 36 0.24 -3.81 -20.10
C ALA A 36 -0.23 -4.80 -19.02
N VAL A 37 -1.33 -5.52 -19.20
CA VAL A 37 -1.62 -6.68 -18.33
C VAL A 37 -0.87 -7.89 -18.87
N ARG A 38 0.46 -7.84 -18.78
CA ARG A 38 1.25 -9.09 -18.77
C ARG A 38 0.77 -9.81 -17.52
N ARG A 39 -0.14 -10.78 -17.66
CA ARG A 39 -0.64 -11.58 -16.53
C ARG A 39 0.60 -12.10 -15.80
N PRO A 40 0.91 -11.60 -14.59
CA PRO A 40 2.06 -12.10 -13.87
C PRO A 40 1.87 -13.61 -13.70
N ALA A 41 2.96 -14.37 -13.69
CA ALA A 41 2.87 -15.74 -13.19
C ALA A 41 2.08 -15.73 -11.88
N PRO A 42 1.13 -16.65 -11.66
CA PRO A 42 0.29 -16.62 -10.47
C PRO A 42 1.22 -16.55 -9.26
N ALA A 43 1.12 -15.44 -8.52
CA ALA A 43 1.89 -15.28 -7.29
C ALA A 43 1.51 -16.44 -6.36
N PRO A 44 2.46 -16.99 -5.59
CA PRO A 44 2.15 -18.02 -4.62
C PRO A 44 0.97 -17.54 -3.74
N LEU A 45 0.01 -18.41 -3.48
CA LEU A 45 -1.14 -18.05 -2.65
C LEU A 45 -0.66 -17.79 -1.22
N ILE A 46 -1.26 -16.80 -0.55
CA ILE A 46 -1.05 -16.56 0.88
C ILE A 46 -1.58 -17.77 1.65
N ARG A 47 -0.71 -18.41 2.43
CA ARG A 47 -1.07 -19.54 3.31
C ARG A 47 -1.32 -19.02 4.72
N PHE A 48 -2.56 -19.15 5.19
CA PHE A 48 -2.91 -18.82 6.58
C PHE A 48 -2.13 -19.69 7.56
N GLY A 49 -1.65 -19.09 8.64
CA GLY A 49 -0.83 -19.78 9.66
C GLY A 49 0.66 -19.92 9.30
N ALA A 50 1.07 -19.48 8.12
CA ALA A 50 2.49 -19.36 7.75
C ALA A 50 2.80 -17.94 7.26
N ASP A 51 2.01 -17.44 6.31
CA ASP A 51 2.24 -16.15 5.66
C ASP A 51 1.45 -15.00 6.33
N THR A 52 0.91 -15.24 7.53
CA THR A 52 0.13 -14.27 8.33
C THR A 52 0.78 -14.03 9.69
N PHE A 53 0.54 -12.86 10.28
CA PHE A 53 1.01 -12.58 11.65
C PHE A 53 0.40 -13.56 12.66
N ALA A 54 1.20 -13.94 13.66
CA ALA A 54 0.75 -14.79 14.77
C ALA A 54 -0.01 -14.03 15.85
N PHE A 55 0.26 -12.74 16.00
CA PHE A 55 -0.43 -11.90 16.99
C PHE A 55 -1.75 -11.35 16.43
N PRO A 56 -2.80 -11.25 17.27
CA PRO A 56 -4.09 -10.73 16.84
C PRO A 56 -4.07 -9.21 16.65
N ASN A 57 -4.83 -8.74 15.66
CA ASN A 57 -5.30 -7.36 15.63
C ASN A 57 -6.65 -7.29 16.33
N GLU A 58 -6.67 -6.80 17.57
CA GLU A 58 -7.93 -6.68 18.30
C GLU A 58 -8.71 -5.42 17.93
N SER A 59 -9.96 -5.34 18.39
CA SER A 59 -10.81 -4.15 18.26
C SER A 59 -10.91 -3.45 19.61
N ARG A 60 -10.50 -2.19 19.67
CA ARG A 60 -10.55 -1.41 20.92
C ARG A 60 -11.99 -1.18 21.41
N THR A 61 -12.94 -1.06 20.48
CA THR A 61 -14.37 -0.93 20.81
C THR A 61 -14.93 -2.19 21.48
N LYS A 62 -14.39 -3.36 21.15
CA LYS A 62 -14.84 -4.64 21.70
C LYS A 62 -14.06 -5.09 22.95
N ASN A 63 -12.88 -4.52 23.20
CA ASN A 63 -11.97 -4.90 24.29
C ASN A 63 -11.49 -3.65 25.03
N HIS A 64 -12.41 -2.94 25.68
CA HIS A 64 -12.14 -1.67 26.36
C HIS A 64 -11.35 -1.83 27.67
N ASP A 65 -11.36 -3.02 28.25
CA ASP A 65 -10.72 -3.43 29.50
C ASP A 65 -9.23 -3.75 29.36
N LYS A 66 -8.73 -3.85 28.12
CA LYS A 66 -7.31 -4.12 27.83
C LYS A 66 -6.58 -2.83 27.46
N PRO A 67 -5.81 -2.21 28.38
CA PRO A 67 -5.16 -0.93 28.11
C PRO A 67 -4.09 -1.04 27.01
N ASP A 68 -3.27 -2.10 27.02
CA ASP A 68 -2.12 -2.30 26.13
C ASP A 68 -2.46 -3.14 24.87
N LEU A 69 -3.60 -2.83 24.25
CA LEU A 69 -4.12 -3.57 23.11
C LEU A 69 -3.51 -3.10 21.78
N TYR A 70 -2.91 -4.03 21.03
CA TYR A 70 -2.60 -3.79 19.61
C TYR A 70 -3.88 -3.86 18.78
N ALA A 71 -4.48 -2.69 18.55
CA ALA A 71 -5.87 -2.59 18.12
C ALA A 71 -6.09 -1.65 16.94
N ASN A 72 -7.04 -2.02 16.08
CA ASN A 72 -7.43 -1.25 14.90
C ASN A 72 -6.25 -1.02 13.90
N TYR A 73 -5.27 -1.93 13.86
CA TYR A 73 -4.16 -1.96 12.90
C TYR A 73 -4.46 -2.86 11.69
N CYS A 74 -5.72 -3.27 11.48
CA CYS A 74 -6.13 -4.18 10.40
C CYS A 74 -5.57 -3.75 9.03
N PHE A 75 -5.63 -2.46 8.71
CA PHE A 75 -5.13 -1.94 7.44
C PHE A 75 -3.59 -2.06 7.33
N VAL A 76 -2.88 -1.73 8.41
CA VAL A 76 -1.41 -1.87 8.47
C VAL A 76 -1.02 -3.34 8.32
N MET A 77 -1.71 -4.25 9.01
CA MET A 77 -1.40 -5.68 8.97
C MET A 77 -1.73 -6.31 7.62
N ALA A 78 -2.89 -6.01 7.03
CA ALA A 78 -3.24 -6.52 5.70
C ALA A 78 -2.22 -6.05 4.66
N ARG A 79 -1.84 -4.77 4.70
CA ARG A 79 -0.78 -4.21 3.84
C ARG A 79 0.54 -4.91 4.06
N ALA A 80 0.95 -5.08 5.32
CA ALA A 80 2.22 -5.68 5.65
C ALA A 80 2.30 -7.15 5.23
N VAL A 81 1.23 -7.93 5.36
CA VAL A 81 1.17 -9.32 4.82
C VAL A 81 1.50 -9.33 3.33
N THR A 82 0.89 -8.44 2.54
CA THR A 82 1.22 -8.31 1.11
C THR A 82 2.69 -7.93 0.89
N GLN A 83 3.22 -6.99 1.67
CA GLN A 83 4.61 -6.55 1.56
C GLN A 83 5.59 -7.67 1.91
N PHE A 84 5.38 -8.41 3.00
CA PHE A 84 6.20 -9.56 3.36
C PHE A 84 6.16 -10.63 2.27
N HIS A 85 4.99 -10.94 1.74
CA HIS A 85 4.84 -11.93 0.69
C HIS A 85 5.58 -11.55 -0.61
N ARG A 86 5.61 -10.25 -0.95
CA ARG A 86 6.23 -9.74 -2.19
C ARG A 86 7.73 -9.43 -2.07
N PHE A 87 8.17 -8.98 -0.89
CA PHE A 87 9.47 -8.34 -0.72
C PHE A 87 10.37 -9.00 0.32
N ALA A 88 9.87 -9.99 1.06
CA ALA A 88 10.65 -10.72 2.04
C ALA A 88 10.84 -12.19 1.62
N ARG A 89 11.92 -12.79 2.10
CA ARG A 89 12.13 -14.24 2.11
C ARG A 89 12.66 -14.69 3.46
N PHE A 90 12.28 -15.89 3.86
CA PHE A 90 12.61 -16.47 5.15
C PHE A 90 13.75 -17.49 4.97
N GLU A 91 14.79 -17.37 5.78
CA GLU A 91 15.97 -18.25 5.72
C GLU A 91 16.18 -18.89 7.09
N PRO A 92 15.57 -20.06 7.36
CA PRO A 92 15.57 -20.67 8.69
C PRO A 92 16.97 -21.13 9.14
N ALA A 93 17.86 -21.46 8.20
CA ALA A 93 19.22 -21.90 8.53
C ALA A 93 20.18 -20.74 8.85
N ALA A 94 19.81 -19.49 8.52
CA ALA A 94 20.66 -18.34 8.78
C ALA A 94 20.66 -17.94 10.27
N PRO A 95 21.77 -17.38 10.77
CA PRO A 95 21.86 -16.93 12.16
C PRO A 95 20.81 -15.87 12.51
N ARG A 96 20.22 -16.00 13.69
CA ARG A 96 19.27 -15.01 14.22
C ARG A 96 19.93 -13.65 14.44
N LEU A 97 19.13 -12.59 14.31
CA LEU A 97 19.56 -11.22 14.53
C LEU A 97 19.13 -10.70 15.90
N SER A 98 19.64 -9.53 16.29
CA SER A 98 19.11 -8.82 17.46
C SER A 98 17.70 -8.26 17.17
N PRO A 99 16.85 -8.05 18.19
CA PRO A 99 15.52 -7.47 17.99
C PRO A 99 15.52 -6.15 17.21
N ARG A 100 16.46 -5.25 17.52
CA ARG A 100 16.62 -3.99 16.78
C ARG A 100 16.97 -4.20 15.30
N ALA A 101 17.77 -5.22 14.99
CA ALA A 101 18.08 -5.54 13.61
C ALA A 101 16.86 -6.14 12.88
N TYR A 102 16.02 -6.93 13.56
CA TYR A 102 14.74 -7.39 13.01
C TYR A 102 13.77 -6.24 12.75
N THR A 103 13.67 -5.25 13.65
CA THR A 103 12.89 -4.02 13.40
C THR A 103 13.29 -3.37 12.08
N ARG A 104 14.60 -3.20 11.83
CA ARG A 104 15.09 -2.66 10.56
C ARG A 104 14.74 -3.52 9.34
N ARG A 105 14.68 -4.85 9.48
CA ARG A 105 14.23 -5.73 8.39
C ARG A 105 12.74 -5.50 8.09
N VAL A 106 11.91 -5.34 9.12
CA VAL A 106 10.48 -5.03 8.93
C VAL A 106 10.30 -3.66 8.28
N GLU A 107 11.07 -2.65 8.71
CA GLU A 107 11.08 -1.33 8.07
C GLU A 107 11.47 -1.42 6.58
N GLN A 108 12.53 -2.18 6.25
CA GLN A 108 12.94 -2.41 4.87
C GLN A 108 11.84 -3.05 4.02
N VAL A 109 11.19 -4.10 4.53
CA VAL A 109 10.07 -4.77 3.83
C VAL A 109 8.91 -3.80 3.61
N THR A 110 8.55 -3.03 4.64
CA THR A 110 7.37 -2.16 4.62
C THR A 110 7.58 -0.83 3.92
N ALA A 111 8.84 -0.46 3.65
CA ALA A 111 9.21 0.69 2.83
C ALA A 111 8.80 0.53 1.35
N HIS A 112 8.64 -0.72 0.88
CA HIS A 112 8.16 -0.99 -0.46
C HIS A 112 6.65 -0.73 -0.59
N PRO A 113 6.18 -0.02 -1.63
CA PRO A 113 4.77 0.08 -1.95
C PRO A 113 4.15 -1.33 -2.19
N PRO A 114 2.99 -1.66 -1.57
CA PRO A 114 2.41 -3.00 -1.63
C PRO A 114 1.89 -3.39 -3.02
N TRP A 115 1.70 -2.41 -3.91
CA TRP A 115 1.25 -2.62 -5.29
C TRP A 115 2.40 -2.82 -6.28
N ASP A 116 3.65 -2.56 -5.89
CA ASP A 116 4.81 -2.79 -6.75
C ASP A 116 4.99 -4.27 -7.05
N ASP A 117 5.59 -4.56 -8.21
CA ASP A 117 5.91 -5.93 -8.62
C ASP A 117 6.77 -6.64 -7.56
N PRO A 118 6.51 -7.93 -7.26
CA PRO A 118 7.32 -8.67 -6.31
C PRO A 118 8.79 -8.64 -6.67
N LEU A 119 9.67 -8.50 -5.67
CA LEU A 119 11.09 -8.58 -5.90
C LEU A 119 11.48 -10.02 -6.34
N PRO A 120 12.46 -10.16 -7.26
CA PRO A 120 13.14 -11.43 -7.49
C PRO A 120 13.66 -12.01 -6.17
N ASP A 121 13.63 -13.33 -6.02
CA ASP A 121 13.91 -13.98 -4.73
C ASP A 121 15.26 -13.56 -4.12
N ASP A 122 16.31 -13.52 -4.93
CA ASP A 122 17.66 -13.10 -4.55
C ASP A 122 17.77 -11.64 -4.08
N ARG A 123 16.80 -10.80 -4.45
CA ARG A 123 16.71 -9.39 -4.08
C ARG A 123 15.78 -9.12 -2.90
N ARG A 124 15.01 -10.11 -2.45
CA ARG A 124 14.09 -9.97 -1.31
C ARG A 124 14.86 -9.77 -0.01
N VAL A 125 14.27 -8.99 0.89
CA VAL A 125 14.78 -8.78 2.25
C VAL A 125 14.80 -10.12 2.98
N VAL A 126 15.99 -10.57 3.37
CA VAL A 126 16.15 -11.82 4.11
C VAL A 126 15.75 -11.62 5.57
N ILE A 127 14.82 -12.45 6.04
CA ILE A 127 14.47 -12.62 7.44
C ILE A 127 15.12 -13.94 7.92
N PRO A 128 16.26 -13.87 8.62
CA PRO A 128 16.99 -15.07 9.01
C PRO A 128 16.44 -15.71 10.29
N GLY A 129 16.61 -17.02 10.41
CA GLY A 129 16.34 -17.80 11.62
C GLY A 129 14.88 -18.20 11.84
N TYR A 130 14.02 -18.00 10.85
CA TYR A 130 12.59 -18.36 10.86
C TYR A 130 12.19 -18.91 9.50
N ALA A 131 11.19 -19.80 9.47
CA ALA A 131 10.66 -20.37 8.24
C ALA A 131 9.49 -19.58 7.63
N SER A 132 8.85 -18.70 8.41
CA SER A 132 7.62 -18.02 7.99
C SER A 132 7.34 -16.73 8.77
N LEU A 133 6.42 -15.91 8.25
CA LEU A 133 5.97 -14.69 8.92
C LEU A 133 5.28 -15.01 10.25
N HIS A 134 4.51 -16.09 10.29
CA HIS A 134 3.83 -16.53 11.50
C HIS A 134 4.85 -16.86 12.61
N GLU A 135 5.83 -17.72 12.32
CA GLU A 135 6.87 -18.09 13.29
C GLU A 135 7.71 -16.87 13.72
N PHE A 136 8.14 -16.05 12.76
CA PHE A 136 8.90 -14.83 13.03
C PHE A 136 8.12 -13.86 13.93
N SER A 137 6.85 -13.63 13.63
CA SER A 137 6.02 -12.68 14.40
C SER A 137 5.56 -13.22 15.75
N ALA A 138 5.54 -14.55 15.94
CA ALA A 138 5.32 -15.16 17.24
C ALA A 138 6.50 -14.94 18.19
N ASP A 139 7.74 -15.09 17.68
CA ASP A 139 8.96 -14.95 18.49
C ASP A 139 9.42 -13.49 18.65
N GLN A 140 9.25 -12.67 17.61
CA GLN A 140 9.77 -11.30 17.55
C GLN A 140 8.65 -10.24 17.49
N GLU A 141 7.53 -10.49 18.16
CA GLU A 141 6.31 -9.65 18.10
C GLU A 141 6.62 -8.16 18.33
N ALA A 142 7.36 -7.82 19.39
CA ALA A 142 7.70 -6.44 19.71
C ALA A 142 8.54 -5.77 18.62
N ALA A 143 9.53 -6.48 18.06
CA ALA A 143 10.38 -5.97 16.99
C ALA A 143 9.59 -5.75 15.70
N VAL A 144 8.65 -6.65 15.39
CA VAL A 144 7.75 -6.56 14.24
C VAL A 144 6.83 -5.35 14.40
N LYS A 145 6.13 -5.23 15.54
CA LYS A 145 5.24 -4.09 15.82
C LYS A 145 5.98 -2.75 15.75
N ALA A 146 7.22 -2.69 16.25
CA ALA A 146 8.04 -1.48 16.20
C ALA A 146 8.44 -1.09 14.77
N GLY A 147 8.64 -2.07 13.87
CA GLY A 147 9.04 -1.80 12.48
C GLY A 147 7.86 -1.60 11.52
N LEU A 148 6.63 -1.91 11.95
CA LEU A 148 5.44 -1.64 11.14
C LEU A 148 5.17 -0.13 11.06
N PRO A 149 4.71 0.38 9.91
CA PRO A 149 4.40 1.79 9.75
C PRO A 149 3.25 2.21 10.66
N SER A 150 3.29 3.46 11.13
CA SER A 150 2.25 4.01 11.99
C SER A 150 0.88 3.97 11.29
N ARG A 151 -0.16 3.63 12.07
CA ARG A 151 -1.55 3.53 11.62
C ARG A 151 -2.03 4.82 10.96
N PHE A 152 -1.68 5.97 11.53
CA PHE A 152 -2.11 7.28 11.04
C PHE A 152 -1.64 7.53 9.60
N TRP A 153 -0.33 7.41 9.36
CA TRP A 153 0.25 7.61 8.03
C TRP A 153 -0.29 6.62 7.01
N THR A 154 -0.57 5.40 7.45
CA THR A 154 -1.14 4.39 6.57
C THR A 154 -2.58 4.75 6.17
N LEU A 155 -3.41 5.28 7.06
CA LEU A 155 -4.79 5.70 6.73
C LEU A 155 -4.85 6.98 5.88
N VAL A 156 -3.97 7.94 6.16
CA VAL A 156 -3.97 9.26 5.49
C VAL A 156 -3.26 9.20 4.13
N HIS A 157 -2.55 8.12 3.81
CA HIS A 157 -1.90 7.96 2.51
C HIS A 157 -2.91 8.09 1.36
N TRP A 158 -2.65 8.96 0.38
CA TRP A 158 -3.59 9.34 -0.68
C TRP A 158 -4.22 8.14 -1.39
N THR A 159 -3.46 7.07 -1.66
CA THR A 159 -3.98 5.85 -2.31
C THR A 159 -5.10 5.15 -1.51
N ASN A 160 -5.22 5.42 -0.22
CA ASN A 160 -6.16 4.78 0.69
C ASN A 160 -7.42 5.62 0.94
N TRP A 161 -7.57 6.75 0.22
CA TRP A 161 -8.73 7.64 0.33
C TRP A 161 -10.07 6.89 0.19
N ARG A 162 -10.14 5.89 -0.69
CA ARG A 162 -11.36 5.07 -0.92
C ARG A 162 -11.79 4.23 0.29
N VAL A 163 -10.90 3.97 1.24
CA VAL A 163 -11.23 3.22 2.48
C VAL A 163 -11.70 4.18 3.58
N VAL A 164 -11.25 5.43 3.53
CA VAL A 164 -11.57 6.47 4.52
C VAL A 164 -12.93 7.11 4.22
N PHE A 165 -13.32 7.23 2.95
CA PHE A 165 -14.65 7.72 2.60
C PHE A 165 -15.68 6.59 2.69
N PRO A 166 -16.76 6.76 3.47
CA PRO A 166 -17.80 5.75 3.58
C PRO A 166 -18.44 5.50 2.21
N PHE A 167 -18.65 4.21 1.89
CA PHE A 167 -19.51 3.86 0.76
C PHE A 167 -20.93 4.35 1.07
N PRO A 168 -21.58 5.09 0.17
CA PRO A 168 -22.95 5.55 0.38
C PRO A 168 -23.91 4.35 0.46
N GLY A 169 -24.92 4.43 1.34
CA GLY A 169 -25.79 3.30 1.75
C GLY A 169 -26.46 2.54 0.59
N TRP A 170 -26.75 3.21 -0.52
CA TRP A 170 -27.33 2.59 -1.72
C TRP A 170 -26.44 1.52 -2.37
N HIS A 171 -25.14 1.49 -2.06
CA HIS A 171 -24.23 0.45 -2.54
C HIS A 171 -24.32 -0.84 -1.72
N GLN A 172 -24.69 -0.76 -0.43
CA GLN A 172 -24.83 -1.91 0.48
C GLN A 172 -26.09 -2.72 0.16
N GLU A 173 -27.18 -2.04 -0.21
CA GLU A 173 -28.46 -2.66 -0.59
C GLU A 173 -28.35 -3.54 -1.84
N ARG A 174 -27.40 -3.25 -2.73
CA ARG A 174 -27.18 -3.98 -4.00
C ARG A 174 -26.34 -5.26 -3.89
N VAL A 175 -25.60 -5.44 -2.79
CA VAL A 175 -24.78 -6.64 -2.54
C VAL A 175 -25.39 -7.56 -1.48
N ALA A 176 -26.44 -7.11 -0.78
CA ALA A 176 -27.19 -7.90 0.18
C ALA A 176 -28.40 -8.63 -0.43
N SER A 177 -28.66 -8.43 -1.73
CA SER A 177 -29.68 -9.13 -2.53
C SER A 177 -29.06 -10.27 -3.33
#